data_AF-A0A847E0T2-F1
#
_entry.id   AF-A0A847E0T2-F1
#
_cell.length_a   1.000
_cell.length_b   1.000
_cell.length_c   1.000
_cell.angle_alpha   90.00
_cell.angle_beta   90.00
_cell.angle_gamma   90.00
#
_symmetry.space_group_name_H-M   'P 1'
#
loop_
_entity.id
_entity.type
_entity.pdbx_description
1 polymer ?
#
loop_
_entity_poly.entity_id
_entity_poly.type
_entity_poly.pdbx_seq_one_letter_code
_entity_poly.pdbx_strand_id
1 'polypeptide(L)' 'MKLYYSPGACSLSPHIALREAGLPFEAVLASTKTHKLADGTDYYTINPKGYVPLLEFDNG' A
#
# COMPACT_ATOMS: atom_id res chain seq x y z
N MET A 1 -1.08 9.40 6.23
CA MET A 1 -0.71 7.97 6.11
C MET A 1 -1.00 7.44 4.71
N LYS A 2 -0.16 6.53 4.19
CA LYS A 2 -0.38 5.83 2.91
C LYS A 2 -0.44 4.32 3.11
N LEU A 3 -1.43 3.67 2.50
CA LEU A 3 -1.54 2.22 2.41
C LEU A 3 -1.19 1.77 0.99
N TYR A 4 -0.07 1.07 0.84
CA TYR A 4 0.28 0.39 -0.41
C TYR A 4 -0.49 -0.93 -0.51
N TYR A 5 -1.28 -1.10 -1.57
CA TYR A 5 -2.20 -2.21 -1.74
C TYR A 5 -2.21 -2.78 -3.17
N SER A 6 -2.68 -4.01 -3.31
CA SER A 6 -3.01 -4.61 -4.60
C SER A 6 -4.43 -5.19 -4.55
N PRO A 7 -5.29 -4.96 -5.56
CA PRO A 7 -6.61 -5.57 -5.63
C PRO A 7 -6.55 -7.11 -5.52
N GLY A 8 -7.44 -7.68 -4.71
CA GLY A 8 -7.51 -9.13 -4.47
C GLY A 8 -6.42 -9.70 -3.55
N ALA A 9 -5.51 -8.87 -3.03
CA ALA A 9 -4.48 -9.30 -2.07
C ALA A 9 -4.95 -9.16 -0.62
N CYS A 10 -4.14 -9.69 0.31
CA CYS A 10 -4.34 -9.56 1.76
C CYS A 10 -4.39 -8.10 2.25
N SER A 11 -3.90 -7.14 1.45
CA SER A 11 -4.01 -5.70 1.72
C SER A 11 -5.44 -5.17 1.80
N LEU A 12 -6.45 -5.96 1.42
CA LEU A 12 -7.86 -5.64 1.68
C LEU A 12 -8.17 -5.53 3.18
N SER A 13 -7.54 -6.37 4.02
CA SER A 13 -7.77 -6.35 5.48
C SER A 13 -7.43 -4.99 6.12
N PRO A 14 -6.22 -4.43 5.96
CA PRO A 14 -5.92 -3.10 6.48
C PRO A 14 -6.68 -1.98 5.74
N HIS A 15 -7.08 -2.19 4.48
CA HIS A 15 -7.95 -1.23 3.78
C HIS A 15 -9.30 -1.10 4.47
N ILE A 16 -9.94 -2.22 4.84
CA ILE A 16 -11.18 -2.23 5.62
C ILE A 16 -10.94 -1.59 6.99
N ALA A 17 -9.89 -2.01 7.71
CA ALA A 17 -9.60 -1.50 9.05
C ALA A 17 -9.43 0.03 9.09
N LEU A 18 -8.72 0.62 8.12
CA LEU A 18 -8.53 2.07 8.04
C LEU A 18 -9.84 2.81 7.75
N ARG A 19 -10.70 2.25 6.91
CA ARG A 19 -12.04 2.82 6.63
C ARG A 19 -12.94 2.77 7.86
N GLU A 20 -13.01 1.62 8.53
CA GLU A 20 -13.82 1.43 9.74
C GLU A 20 -13.32 2.29 10.91
N ALA A 21 -12.01 2.52 11.00
CA ALA A 21 -11.43 3.42 12.00
C ALA A 21 -11.71 4.90 11.71
N GLY A 22 -12.26 5.25 10.54
CA GLY A 22 -12.51 6.64 10.14
C GLY A 22 -11.24 7.48 9.98
N LEU A 23 -10.08 6.83 9.82
CA LEU A 23 -8.80 7.51 9.71
C LEU A 23 -8.57 7.99 8.27
N PRO A 24 -8.01 9.19 8.07
CA PRO A 24 -7.60 9.63 6.74
C PRO A 24 -6.37 8.83 6.28
N PHE A 25 -6.44 8.28 5.08
CA PHE A 25 -5.31 7.62 4.43
C PHE A 25 -5.43 7.70 2.91
N GLU A 26 -4.30 7.62 2.23
CA GLU A 26 -4.22 7.44 0.79
C GLU A 26 -4.01 5.96 0.46
N ALA A 27 -4.77 5.42 -0.49
CA ALA A 27 -4.57 4.06 -0.99
C ALA A 27 -3.72 4.10 -2.26
N VAL A 28 -2.49 3.59 -2.19
CA VAL A 28 -1.51 3.62 -3.29
C VAL A 28 -1.46 2.24 -3.95
N LEU A 29 -1.78 2.16 -5.24
CA LEU A 29 -1.70 0.90 -5.99
C LEU A 29 -0.24 0.47 -6.16
N ALA A 30 0.14 -0.63 -5.53
CA ALA A 30 1.41 -1.32 -5.70
C ALA A 30 1.16 -2.71 -6.29
N SER A 31 1.36 -2.83 -7.61
CA SER A 31 1.16 -4.10 -8.32
C SER A 31 2.15 -5.15 -7.83
N THR A 32 1.68 -6.24 -7.25
CA THR A 32 2.52 -7.38 -6.85
C THR A 32 3.03 -8.21 -8.05
N LYS A 33 2.53 -7.93 -9.26
CA LYS A 33 3.00 -8.59 -10.50
C LYS A 33 4.19 -7.87 -11.12
N THR A 34 4.16 -6.54 -11.12
CA THR A 34 5.15 -5.71 -11.80
C THR A 34 6.08 -5.00 -10.83
N HIS A 35 5.71 -4.91 -9.54
CA HIS A 35 6.39 -4.12 -8.52
C HIS A 35 6.62 -2.66 -8.94
N LYS A 36 5.65 -2.11 -9.67
CA LYS A 36 5.64 -0.70 -10.06
C LYS A 36 4.40 0.00 -9.53
N LEU A 37 4.57 1.23 -9.10
CA LEU A 37 3.48 2.15 -8.83
C LEU A 37 2.91 2.73 -10.13
N ALA A 38 1.82 3.48 -10.02
CA ALA A 38 1.13 4.09 -11.15
C ALA A 38 2.01 5.10 -11.94
N ASP A 39 2.95 5.75 -11.27
CA ASP A 39 3.91 6.70 -11.86
C ASP A 39 5.17 6.01 -12.42
N GLY A 40 5.26 4.69 -12.32
CA GLY A 40 6.41 3.90 -12.77
C GLY A 40 7.50 3.71 -11.72
N THR A 41 7.35 4.27 -10.51
CA THR A 41 8.29 4.06 -9.39
C THR A 41 8.45 2.58 -9.07
N ASP A 42 9.69 2.15 -8.87
CA ASP A 42 10.02 0.79 -8.43
C ASP A 42 9.65 0.61 -6.96
N TYR A 43 8.69 -0.27 -6.69
CA TYR A 43 8.17 -0.51 -5.36
C TYR A 43 9.22 -1.13 -4.41
N TYR A 44 10.27 -1.77 -4.93
CA TYR A 44 11.37 -2.29 -4.10
C TYR A 44 12.16 -1.17 -3.40
N THR A 45 12.12 0.05 -3.93
CA THR A 45 12.73 1.23 -3.28
C THR A 45 11.97 1.68 -2.03
N ILE A 46 10.70 1.27 -1.90
CA ILE A 46 9.81 1.61 -0.78
C ILE A 46 9.72 0.44 0.20
N ASN A 47 9.49 -0.77 -0.31
CA ASN A 47 9.51 -2.00 0.48
C ASN A 47 10.48 -3.01 -0.15
N PRO A 48 11.67 -3.23 0.43
CA PRO A 48 12.64 -4.21 -0.08
C PRO A 48 12.10 -5.64 -0.18
N LYS A 49 11.04 -5.97 0.55
CA LYS A 49 10.37 -7.28 0.45
C LYS A 49 9.40 -7.38 -0.73
N GLY A 50 9.03 -6.26 -1.37
CA GLY A 50 8.14 -6.21 -2.53
C GLY A 50 6.68 -6.61 -2.26
N TYR A 51 6.30 -6.85 -1.01
CA TYR A 51 4.95 -7.30 -0.64
C TYR A 51 4.01 -6.15 -0.25
N VAL A 52 2.72 -6.42 -0.37
CA VAL A 52 1.64 -5.65 0.26
C VAL A 52 0.96 -6.51 1.34
N PRO A 53 0.33 -5.93 2.36
CA PRO A 53 0.24 -4.49 2.63
C PRO A 53 1.56 -3.89 3.13
N LEU A 54 1.75 -2.58 2.88
CA LEU A 54 2.70 -1.72 3.58
C LEU A 54 1.96 -0.45 4.00
N LEU A 55 2.14 -0.02 5.25
CA LEU A 55 1.59 1.23 5.77
C LEU A 55 2.75 2.19 6.06
N GLU A 56 2.72 3.36 5.42
CA GLU A 56 3.63 4.47 5.66
C GLU A 56 2.94 5.50 6.54
N PHE A 57 3.55 5.82 7.68
CA PHE A 57 3.07 6.85 8.58
C PHE A 57 3.61 8.23 8.18
N ASP A 58 2.92 9.29 8.60
CA ASP A 58 3.32 10.66 8.25
C ASP A 58 4.65 11.09 8.90
N ASN A 59 5.06 10.38 9.95
CA ASN A 59 6.33 10.58 10.65
C ASN A 59 7.45 9.63 10.19
N GLY A 60 7.23 8.89 9.09
CA GLY A 60 8.14 7.84 8.61
C GLY A 60 8.05 6.55 9.43
#